data_AF-A0A0A9WRN6-F1
#
_entry.id   AF-A0A0A9WRN6-F1
#
_cell.length_a   1.000
_cell.length_b   1.000
_cell.length_c   1.000
_cell.angle_alpha   90.00
_cell.angle_beta   90.00
_cell.angle_gamma   90.00
#
_symmetry.space_group_name_H-M   'P 1'
#
loop_
_entity.id
_entity.type
_entity.pdbx_description
1 polymer ?
#
loop_
_entity_poly.entity_id
_entity_poly.type
_entity_poly.pdbx_seq_one_letter_code
_entity_poly.pdbx_strand_id
1 'polypeptide(L)'
;FRLAPFRHPLTGAGSADKIPPPALARQQFQASDRVVHIMVVITYETLPHASKMMLCGCKDFPTCKVDGYTLRLETDDPPSEVKEIARKELRETPEVVEQAVKELRELLKEEEGLYCPLENDAWLVRFLRPTKFYPKSALELVKNYYSFKVKHKDIYNGLVPSSEQNVFTHDVISVFPKRDQLGRRILCLYLGKKWKHNKVSLDEIYKGAVLFMEAAMIEPETQICGASVIFDMDGLSLAQTMQFTPPFAKRIVDWLQDSVPLRVKAIHIINQPYIFNMVFALFKPFLREKLRNRIIFHGTDRKSLHKHLDPSCLPKEYGGTMDVPLVHSNNWYTIMSQLEPEYEKINSYGYKKKVQE
;
A
#
# COMPACT_ATOMS: atom_id res chain seq x y z
N PHE A 1 -11.97 16.25 -15.74
CA PHE A 1 -10.97 15.42 -16.42
C PHE A 1 -11.59 14.06 -16.70
N ARG A 2 -11.90 13.73 -17.97
CA ARG A 2 -12.25 12.36 -18.38
C ARG A 2 -11.00 11.77 -19.02
N LEU A 3 -10.37 10.82 -18.35
CA LEU A 3 -9.45 9.91 -19.03
C LEU A 3 -10.33 8.91 -19.80
N ALA A 4 -10.04 8.71 -21.10
CA ALA A 4 -10.71 7.68 -21.86
C ALA A 4 -10.37 6.31 -21.25
N PRO A 5 -11.33 5.39 -21.08
CA PRO A 5 -11.03 4.06 -20.59
C PRO A 5 -10.08 3.36 -21.57
N PHE A 6 -8.92 2.93 -21.07
CA PHE A 6 -8.04 2.03 -21.80
C PHE A 6 -8.77 0.69 -21.97
N ARG A 7 -9.12 0.35 -23.22
CA ARG A 7 -9.56 -1.01 -23.55
C ARG A 7 -8.33 -1.83 -23.93
N HIS A 8 -8.12 -2.92 -23.20
CA HIS A 8 -7.25 -4.01 -23.65
C HIS A 8 -7.77 -4.54 -24.99
N PRO A 9 -6.92 -4.84 -25.98
CA PRO A 9 -7.30 -5.81 -26.99
C PRO A 9 -7.28 -7.18 -26.29
N LEU A 10 -8.46 -7.69 -25.94
CA LEU A 10 -8.64 -9.10 -25.67
C LEU A 10 -8.51 -9.81 -27.02
N THR A 11 -7.33 -10.28 -27.36
CA THR A 11 -7.16 -11.29 -28.43
C THR A 11 -7.02 -12.65 -27.78
N GLY A 12 -7.82 -13.58 -28.29
CA GLY A 12 -8.08 -14.89 -27.72
C GLY A 12 -6.88 -15.81 -27.58
N ALA A 13 -7.18 -16.96 -26.97
CA ALA A 13 -6.26 -18.05 -26.73
C ALA A 13 -5.41 -18.40 -27.97
N GLY A 14 -4.09 -18.40 -27.79
CA GLY A 14 -3.13 -19.00 -28.71
C GLY A 14 -2.13 -18.02 -29.33
N SER A 15 -1.03 -17.73 -28.62
CA SER A 15 0.35 -17.69 -29.13
C SER A 15 1.28 -17.01 -28.12
N ALA A 16 2.51 -17.50 -28.05
CA ALA A 16 3.54 -17.15 -27.07
C ALA A 16 4.04 -15.69 -27.16
N ASP A 17 4.50 -15.18 -26.01
CA ASP A 17 5.56 -14.19 -25.84
C ASP A 17 5.60 -13.02 -26.82
N LYS A 18 4.60 -12.13 -26.76
CA LYS A 18 4.74 -10.77 -27.29
C LYS A 18 4.47 -9.76 -26.17
N ILE A 19 5.55 -9.18 -25.67
CA ILE A 19 5.51 -7.97 -24.83
C ILE A 19 4.65 -6.93 -25.58
N PRO A 20 3.56 -6.40 -24.98
CA PRO A 20 2.78 -5.37 -25.63
C PRO A 20 3.67 -4.14 -25.92
N PRO A 21 3.52 -3.48 -27.08
CA PRO A 21 4.36 -2.33 -27.42
C PRO A 21 4.16 -1.21 -26.37
N PRO A 22 5.19 -0.39 -26.10
CA PRO A 22 5.10 0.72 -25.14
C PRO A 22 3.88 1.61 -25.44
N ALA A 23 2.99 1.74 -24.47
CA ALA A 23 1.83 2.63 -24.59
C ALA A 23 2.25 4.04 -24.16
N LEU A 24 2.24 4.98 -25.10
CA LEU A 24 2.48 6.40 -24.83
C LEU A 24 1.19 7.02 -24.27
N ALA A 25 1.17 7.36 -22.98
CA ALA A 25 0.08 8.11 -22.37
C ALA A 25 0.53 9.57 -22.14
N ARG A 26 -0.05 10.52 -22.88
CA ARG A 26 0.12 11.95 -22.56
C ARG A 26 -0.81 12.31 -21.41
N GLN A 27 -0.28 12.49 -20.20
CA GLN A 27 -1.02 13.14 -19.11
C GLN A 27 -0.67 14.63 -19.06
N GLN A 28 -1.69 15.49 -19.05
CA GLN A 28 -1.54 16.93 -18.80
C GLN A 28 -1.68 17.17 -17.30
N PHE A 29 -0.68 17.80 -16.69
CA PHE A 29 -0.75 18.25 -15.30
C PHE A 29 -1.00 19.76 -15.26
N GLN A 30 -1.97 20.18 -14.45
CA GLN A 30 -2.15 21.58 -14.06
C GLN A 30 -1.66 21.71 -12.61
N ALA A 31 -0.48 22.31 -12.44
CA ALA A 31 0.04 22.72 -11.14
C ALA A 31 0.44 24.19 -11.26
N SER A 32 -0.39 25.10 -10.74
CA SER A 32 -0.29 26.56 -10.95
C SER A 32 -0.31 26.97 -12.43
N ASP A 33 -0.25 28.26 -12.78
CA ASP A 33 -0.46 28.81 -14.14
C ASP A 33 0.58 28.38 -15.21
N ARG A 34 1.24 27.22 -15.05
CA ARG A 34 2.12 26.60 -16.05
C ARG A 34 1.75 25.12 -16.23
N VAL A 35 1.43 24.75 -17.46
CA VAL A 35 1.25 23.34 -17.87
C VAL A 35 2.64 22.72 -18.00
N VAL A 36 3.00 21.80 -17.12
CA VAL A 36 4.20 20.96 -17.26
C VAL A 36 3.77 19.65 -17.92
N HIS A 37 4.27 19.40 -19.14
CA HIS A 37 4.07 18.13 -19.82
C HIS A 37 5.08 17.11 -19.28
N ILE A 38 4.72 16.36 -18.24
CA ILE A 38 5.47 15.17 -17.85
C ILE A 38 5.04 14.05 -18.79
N MET A 39 5.94 13.66 -19.70
CA MET A 39 5.68 12.53 -20.58
C MET A 39 5.83 11.24 -19.77
N VAL A 40 4.69 10.67 -19.36
CA VAL A 40 4.66 9.37 -18.68
C VAL A 40 4.69 8.28 -19.75
N VAL A 41 5.80 7.54 -19.80
CA VAL A 41 5.92 6.36 -20.68
C VAL A 41 5.65 5.12 -19.84
N ILE A 42 4.62 4.36 -20.23
CA ILE A 42 4.36 3.05 -19.65
C ILE A 42 5.18 2.03 -20.44
N THR A 43 6.03 1.31 -19.72
CA THR A 43 6.76 0.16 -20.23
C THR A 43 6.35 -1.08 -19.45
N TYR A 44 6.64 -2.26 -20.00
CA TYR A 44 6.42 -3.53 -19.32
C TYR A 44 7.75 -4.25 -19.18
N GLU A 45 7.97 -4.81 -18.00
CA GLU A 45 9.08 -5.72 -17.74
C GLU A 45 8.50 -7.10 -17.44
N THR A 46 8.90 -8.12 -18.21
CA THR A 46 8.55 -9.49 -17.89
C THR A 46 9.43 -9.96 -16.74
N LEU A 47 8.80 -10.31 -15.61
CA LEU A 47 9.48 -10.74 -14.40
C LEU A 47 9.02 -12.16 -14.05
N PRO A 48 9.71 -13.22 -14.53
CA PRO A 48 9.25 -14.60 -14.36
C PRO A 48 9.03 -15.02 -12.90
N HIS A 49 9.86 -14.51 -11.98
CA HIS A 49 9.74 -14.80 -10.55
C HIS A 49 8.53 -14.12 -9.91
N ALA A 50 8.12 -12.96 -10.43
CA ALA A 50 7.02 -12.19 -9.90
C ALA A 50 5.64 -12.84 -10.20
N SER A 51 5.55 -13.70 -11.22
CA SER A 51 4.34 -14.50 -11.50
C SER A 51 3.94 -15.39 -10.31
N LYS A 52 4.92 -15.91 -9.56
CA LYS A 52 4.66 -16.69 -8.34
C LYS A 52 4.14 -15.83 -7.19
N MET A 53 4.46 -14.54 -7.20
CA MET A 53 3.99 -13.58 -6.19
C MET A 53 2.54 -13.21 -6.43
N MET A 54 2.07 -13.11 -7.67
CA MET A 54 0.72 -12.65 -8.00
C MET A 54 -0.32 -13.75 -7.88
N LEU A 55 -1.54 -13.39 -7.47
CA LEU A 55 -2.69 -14.30 -7.43
C LEU A 55 -3.36 -14.44 -8.79
N CYS A 56 -3.33 -13.39 -9.62
CA CYS A 56 -3.88 -13.40 -10.98
C CYS A 56 -2.97 -14.11 -12.00
N GLY A 57 -1.74 -14.47 -11.59
CA GLY A 57 -0.76 -15.13 -12.47
C GLY A 57 -0.11 -14.21 -13.49
N CYS A 58 -0.29 -12.89 -13.39
CA CYS A 58 0.32 -11.91 -14.30
C CYS A 58 1.85 -12.05 -14.33
N LYS A 59 2.43 -11.98 -15.54
CA LYS A 59 3.88 -12.09 -15.79
C LYS A 59 4.53 -10.77 -16.20
N ASP A 60 3.72 -9.84 -16.70
CA ASP A 60 4.17 -8.55 -17.20
C ASP A 60 3.87 -7.48 -16.15
N PHE A 61 4.92 -6.81 -15.69
CA PHE A 61 4.82 -5.80 -14.66
C PHE A 61 4.90 -4.41 -15.27
N PRO A 62 3.87 -3.58 -15.06
CA PRO A 62 3.85 -2.22 -15.56
C PRO A 62 4.90 -1.39 -14.82
N THR A 63 5.69 -0.65 -15.59
CA THR A 63 6.63 0.35 -15.09
C THR A 63 6.29 1.71 -15.68
N CYS A 64 6.61 2.76 -14.93
CA CYS A 64 6.30 4.14 -15.28
C CYS A 64 7.59 4.95 -15.22
N LYS A 65 8.03 5.49 -16.36
CA LYS A 65 9.21 6.38 -16.39
C LYS A 65 8.81 7.80 -16.03
N VAL A 66 9.47 8.36 -15.02
CA VAL A 66 9.30 9.74 -14.52
C VAL A 66 10.68 10.38 -14.48
N ASP A 67 10.95 11.39 -15.32
CA ASP A 67 12.22 12.13 -15.39
C ASP A 67 13.50 11.27 -15.26
N GLY A 68 13.56 10.16 -16.01
CA GLY A 68 14.69 9.23 -16.02
C GLY A 68 14.68 8.15 -14.91
N TYR A 69 13.80 8.27 -13.93
CA TYR A 69 13.54 7.26 -12.92
C TYR A 69 12.47 6.26 -13.37
N THR A 70 12.71 4.97 -13.18
CA THR A 70 11.74 3.91 -13.46
C THR A 70 10.99 3.56 -12.18
N LEU A 71 9.73 3.98 -12.10
CA LEU A 71 8.82 3.57 -11.03
C LEU A 71 8.27 2.17 -11.32
N ARG A 72 8.31 1.28 -10.33
CA ARG A 72 7.79 -0.09 -10.42
C ARG A 72 7.47 -0.66 -9.04
N LEU A 73 6.73 -1.77 -9.01
CA LEU A 73 6.70 -2.65 -7.84
C LEU A 73 8.00 -3.45 -7.75
N GLU A 74 8.58 -3.50 -6.55
CA GLU A 74 9.86 -4.16 -6.30
C GLU A 74 9.62 -5.61 -5.86
N THR A 75 9.57 -6.51 -6.84
CA THR A 75 9.24 -7.94 -6.64
C THR A 75 10.47 -8.85 -6.70
N ASP A 76 11.65 -8.26 -6.83
CA ASP A 76 12.92 -8.96 -6.87
C ASP A 76 13.21 -9.69 -5.55
N ASP A 77 14.11 -10.67 -5.61
CA ASP A 77 14.59 -11.34 -4.41
C ASP A 77 15.28 -10.32 -3.48
N PRO A 78 14.96 -10.34 -2.16
CA PRO A 78 15.57 -9.41 -1.22
C PRO A 78 17.11 -9.52 -1.20
N PRO A 79 17.83 -8.40 -1.06
CA PRO A 79 19.28 -8.39 -0.82
C PRO A 79 19.67 -9.22 0.40
N SER A 80 20.93 -9.67 0.46
CA SER A 80 21.45 -10.51 1.56
C SER A 80 21.28 -9.85 2.93
N GLU A 81 21.44 -8.53 3.01
CA GLU A 81 21.25 -7.73 4.22
C GLU A 81 19.81 -7.79 4.71
N VAL A 82 18.85 -7.73 3.77
CA VAL A 82 17.41 -7.84 4.06
C VAL A 82 17.04 -9.27 4.46
N LYS A 83 17.62 -10.28 3.81
CA LYS A 83 17.45 -11.69 4.20
C LYS A 83 17.96 -11.93 5.62
N GLU A 84 19.05 -11.28 6.02
CA GLU A 84 19.57 -11.38 7.39
C GLU A 84 18.65 -10.69 8.40
N ILE A 85 17.98 -9.59 8.04
CA ILE A 85 16.90 -9.00 8.86
C ILE A 85 15.75 -10.00 9.02
N ALA A 86 15.31 -10.64 7.93
CA ALA A 86 14.25 -11.65 7.98
C ALA A 86 14.61 -12.82 8.90
N ARG A 87 15.84 -13.32 8.80
CA ARG A 87 16.36 -14.38 9.68
C ARG A 87 16.35 -13.97 11.15
N LYS A 88 16.90 -12.79 11.48
CA LYS A 88 17.02 -12.30 12.86
C LYS A 88 15.69 -11.88 13.49
N GLU A 89 14.88 -11.11 12.77
CA GLU A 89 13.66 -10.52 13.32
C GLU A 89 12.42 -11.40 13.17
N LEU A 90 12.37 -12.22 12.10
CA LEU A 90 11.18 -12.98 11.70
C LEU A 90 11.36 -14.48 11.86
N ARG A 91 12.58 -14.98 12.15
CA ARG A 91 12.93 -16.41 12.19
C ARG A 91 12.83 -17.08 10.81
N GLU A 92 12.98 -16.29 9.74
CA GLU A 92 12.88 -16.77 8.36
C GLU A 92 14.14 -17.58 7.99
N THR A 93 14.07 -18.90 8.18
CA THR A 93 15.08 -19.90 7.77
C THR A 93 14.39 -20.93 6.88
N PRO A 94 15.09 -21.58 5.94
CA PRO A 94 14.45 -22.53 5.00
C PRO A 94 13.55 -23.57 5.69
N GLU A 95 14.03 -24.15 6.79
CA GLU A 95 13.33 -25.18 7.55
C GLU A 95 12.06 -24.61 8.23
N VAL A 96 12.16 -23.40 8.80
CA VAL A 96 11.01 -22.73 9.42
C VAL A 96 9.99 -22.33 8.38
N VAL A 97 10.42 -21.84 7.21
CA VAL A 97 9.51 -21.45 6.13
C VAL A 97 8.72 -22.67 5.64
N GLU A 98 9.40 -23.77 5.32
CA GLU A 98 8.78 -25.00 4.83
C GLU A 98 7.72 -25.52 5.82
N GLN A 99 8.12 -25.67 7.10
CA GLN A 99 7.22 -26.17 8.13
C GLN A 99 6.04 -25.22 8.38
N ALA A 100 6.28 -23.92 8.46
CA ALA A 100 5.24 -22.94 8.78
C ALA A 100 4.25 -22.74 7.64
N VAL A 101 4.70 -22.80 6.38
CA VAL A 101 3.84 -22.77 5.20
C VAL A 101 2.96 -24.02 5.16
N LYS A 102 3.53 -25.21 5.42
CA LYS A 102 2.77 -26.46 5.50
C LYS A 102 1.70 -26.41 6.58
N GLU A 103 2.08 -26.05 7.81
CA GLU A 103 1.15 -25.99 8.95
C GLU A 103 0.07 -24.93 8.74
N LEU A 104 0.40 -23.72 8.27
CA LEU A 104 -0.61 -22.70 7.99
C LEU A 104 -1.60 -23.17 6.92
N ARG A 105 -1.12 -23.85 5.87
CA ARG A 105 -1.99 -24.40 4.83
C ARG A 105 -2.95 -25.45 5.38
N GLU A 106 -2.48 -26.33 6.26
CA GLU A 106 -3.32 -27.34 6.94
C GLU A 106 -4.38 -26.65 7.82
N LEU A 107 -3.96 -25.68 8.64
CA LEU A 107 -4.88 -24.91 9.49
C LEU A 107 -5.95 -24.16 8.67
N LEU A 108 -5.59 -23.57 7.53
CA LEU A 108 -6.54 -22.86 6.68
C LEU A 108 -7.50 -23.80 5.94
N LYS A 109 -7.13 -25.07 5.71
CA LYS A 109 -8.06 -26.08 5.18
C LYS A 109 -9.15 -26.45 6.17
N GLU A 110 -8.85 -26.36 7.47
CA GLU A 110 -9.78 -26.63 8.57
C GLU A 110 -10.69 -25.42 8.88
N GLU A 111 -10.36 -24.21 8.41
CA GLU A 111 -11.15 -23.00 8.64
C GLU A 111 -12.40 -22.98 7.74
N GLU A 112 -13.54 -23.37 8.30
CA GLU A 112 -14.81 -23.44 7.57
C GLU A 112 -15.27 -22.09 7.01
N GLY A 113 -15.73 -22.11 5.76
CA GLY A 113 -16.35 -20.95 5.11
C GLY A 113 -15.36 -19.88 4.60
N LEU A 114 -14.06 -20.03 4.88
CA LEU A 114 -13.01 -19.18 4.33
C LEU A 114 -12.51 -19.73 2.98
N TYR A 115 -12.62 -18.92 1.92
CA TYR A 115 -11.98 -19.20 0.64
C TYR A 115 -10.73 -18.35 0.46
N CYS A 116 -9.55 -18.96 0.37
CA CYS A 116 -8.27 -18.28 0.25
C CYS A 116 -7.32 -19.05 -0.71
N PRO A 117 -6.24 -18.42 -1.22
CA PRO A 117 -5.34 -19.05 -2.21
C PRO A 117 -4.34 -20.01 -1.53
N LEU A 118 -4.84 -21.16 -1.05
CA LEU A 118 -4.08 -22.18 -0.32
C LEU A 118 -2.82 -22.69 -1.07
N GLU A 119 -2.89 -22.73 -2.40
CA GLU A 119 -1.81 -23.24 -3.26
C GLU A 119 -0.77 -22.18 -3.62
N ASN A 120 -0.89 -20.95 -3.09
CA ASN A 120 0.08 -19.88 -3.32
C ASN A 120 0.92 -19.63 -2.07
N ASP A 121 2.12 -20.19 -2.04
CA ASP A 121 3.06 -20.07 -0.93
C ASP A 121 3.48 -18.62 -0.67
N ALA A 122 3.64 -17.83 -1.73
CA ALA A 122 3.99 -16.42 -1.60
C ALA A 122 2.91 -15.65 -0.84
N TRP A 123 1.64 -15.97 -1.09
CA TRP A 123 0.52 -15.40 -0.35
C TRP A 123 0.52 -15.83 1.10
N LEU A 124 0.75 -17.11 1.41
CA LEU A 124 0.86 -17.61 2.79
C LEU A 124 1.98 -16.88 3.55
N VAL A 125 3.14 -16.67 2.89
CA VAL A 125 4.29 -15.96 3.46
C VAL A 125 3.95 -14.51 3.84
N ARG A 126 3.05 -13.82 3.12
CA ARG A 126 2.59 -12.45 3.48
C ARG A 126 1.99 -12.38 4.88
N PHE A 127 1.35 -13.45 5.36
CA PHE A 127 0.75 -13.53 6.69
C PHE A 127 1.71 -14.14 7.73
N LEU A 128 2.64 -14.99 7.30
CA LEU A 128 3.66 -15.58 8.17
C LEU A 128 4.74 -14.57 8.59
N ARG A 129 5.21 -13.71 7.69
CA ARG A 129 6.24 -12.69 7.99
C ARG A 129 5.85 -11.73 9.13
N PRO A 130 4.68 -11.06 9.13
CA PRO A 130 4.30 -10.17 10.23
C PRO A 130 4.10 -10.91 11.56
N THR A 131 3.88 -12.22 11.51
CA THR A 131 3.70 -13.11 12.66
C THR A 131 4.93 -13.95 12.99
N LYS A 132 6.10 -13.63 12.43
CA LYS A 132 7.39 -14.31 12.70
C LYS A 132 7.35 -15.82 12.48
N PHE A 133 6.64 -16.23 11.43
CA PHE A 133 6.43 -17.62 11.04
C PHE A 133 5.83 -18.48 12.15
N TYR A 134 4.90 -17.91 12.95
CA TYR A 134 4.05 -18.70 13.85
C TYR A 134 2.70 -18.99 13.16
N PRO A 135 2.44 -20.23 12.71
CA PRO A 135 1.28 -20.54 11.86
C PRO A 135 -0.07 -20.21 12.51
N LYS A 136 -0.25 -20.51 13.80
CA LYS A 136 -1.48 -20.15 14.53
C LYS A 136 -1.72 -18.64 14.58
N SER A 137 -0.67 -17.84 14.74
CA SER A 137 -0.79 -16.38 14.71
C SER A 137 -1.09 -15.87 13.30
N ALA A 138 -0.52 -16.50 12.26
CA ALA A 138 -0.82 -16.18 10.87
C ALA A 138 -2.27 -16.54 10.51
N LEU A 139 -2.79 -17.68 10.98
CA LEU A 139 -4.20 -18.06 10.84
C LEU A 139 -5.11 -16.96 11.41
N GLU A 140 -4.89 -16.54 12.65
CA GLU A 140 -5.70 -15.49 13.27
C GLU A 140 -5.60 -14.15 12.51
N LEU A 141 -4.43 -13.81 11.97
CA LEU A 141 -4.29 -12.63 11.11
C LEU A 141 -5.07 -12.76 9.79
N VAL A 142 -5.07 -13.93 9.14
CA VAL A 142 -5.87 -14.21 7.94
C VAL A 142 -7.37 -14.05 8.25
N LYS A 143 -7.83 -14.65 9.36
CA LYS A 143 -9.22 -14.57 9.80
C LYS A 143 -9.63 -13.13 10.08
N ASN A 144 -8.77 -12.36 10.76
CA ASN A 144 -9.01 -10.95 11.03
C ASN A 144 -9.03 -10.10 9.75
N TYR A 145 -8.11 -10.34 8.81
CA TYR A 145 -8.07 -9.66 7.52
C TYR A 145 -9.38 -9.83 6.75
N TYR A 146 -9.84 -11.08 6.57
CA TYR A 146 -11.07 -11.33 5.81
C TYR A 146 -12.35 -10.96 6.58
N SER A 147 -12.40 -11.17 7.90
CA SER A 147 -13.52 -10.71 8.74
C SER A 147 -13.67 -9.20 8.69
N PHE A 148 -12.56 -8.47 8.66
CA PHE A 148 -12.55 -7.02 8.52
C PHE A 148 -13.13 -6.57 7.17
N LYS A 149 -12.76 -7.25 6.07
CA LYS A 149 -13.34 -6.99 4.74
C LYS A 149 -14.86 -7.23 4.73
N VAL A 150 -15.35 -8.29 5.37
CA VAL A 150 -16.79 -8.57 5.49
C VAL A 150 -17.52 -7.50 6.31
N LYS A 151 -16.95 -7.12 7.46
CA LYS A 151 -17.51 -6.09 8.36
C LYS A 151 -17.60 -4.73 7.68
N HIS A 152 -16.60 -4.39 6.86
CA HIS A 152 -16.47 -3.10 6.16
C HIS A 152 -16.73 -3.24 4.66
N LYS A 153 -17.70 -4.08 4.28
CA LYS A 153 -18.02 -4.39 2.88
C LYS A 153 -18.37 -3.17 2.01
N ASP A 154 -18.85 -2.09 2.63
CA ASP A 154 -19.10 -0.78 2.02
C ASP A 154 -17.82 -0.16 1.43
N ILE A 155 -16.66 -0.51 1.99
CA ILE A 155 -15.34 -0.08 1.53
C ILE A 155 -14.71 -1.09 0.59
N TYR A 156 -14.79 -2.39 0.91
CA TYR A 156 -13.99 -3.42 0.23
C TYR A 156 -14.67 -4.09 -0.97
N ASN A 157 -16.00 -4.06 -1.07
CA ASN A 157 -16.68 -4.73 -2.18
C ASN A 157 -16.32 -4.06 -3.51
N GLY A 158 -15.71 -4.82 -4.42
CA GLY A 158 -15.31 -4.32 -5.73
C GLY A 158 -14.21 -3.25 -5.67
N LEU A 159 -13.45 -3.18 -4.57
CA LEU A 159 -12.39 -2.19 -4.42
C LEU A 159 -11.24 -2.50 -5.38
N VAL A 160 -11.14 -1.72 -6.44
CA VAL A 160 -10.09 -1.82 -7.46
C VAL A 160 -9.52 -0.42 -7.77
N PRO A 161 -8.31 -0.31 -8.36
CA PRO A 161 -7.74 0.99 -8.68
C PRO A 161 -8.64 1.86 -9.56
N SER A 162 -9.26 1.30 -10.61
CA SER A 162 -10.14 2.06 -11.51
C SER A 162 -11.34 2.70 -10.80
N SER A 163 -11.88 2.08 -9.75
CA SER A 163 -13.03 2.61 -9.00
C SER A 163 -12.66 3.76 -8.07
N GLU A 164 -11.37 3.94 -7.76
CA GLU A 164 -10.87 4.93 -6.80
C GLU A 164 -9.91 5.95 -7.43
N GLN A 165 -10.01 6.18 -8.74
CA GLN A 165 -9.16 7.13 -9.47
C GLN A 165 -9.11 8.55 -8.85
N ASN A 166 -10.21 8.97 -8.21
CA ASN A 166 -10.35 10.33 -7.69
C ASN A 166 -9.28 10.68 -6.63
N VAL A 167 -8.92 9.74 -5.75
CA VAL A 167 -7.90 9.96 -4.73
C VAL A 167 -6.51 10.18 -5.35
N PHE A 168 -6.22 9.49 -6.46
CA PHE A 168 -4.94 9.61 -7.14
C PHE A 168 -4.85 10.88 -7.98
N THR A 169 -5.95 11.28 -8.64
CA THR A 169 -5.96 12.49 -9.48
C THR A 169 -5.83 13.78 -8.67
N HIS A 170 -6.18 13.76 -7.38
CA HIS A 170 -6.02 14.89 -6.47
C HIS A 170 -4.66 14.92 -5.74
N ASP A 171 -3.76 13.97 -6.00
CA ASP A 171 -2.40 13.92 -5.43
C ASP A 171 -2.35 13.98 -3.89
N VAL A 172 -3.33 13.34 -3.22
CA VAL A 172 -3.44 13.36 -1.74
C VAL A 172 -2.79 12.16 -1.05
N ILE A 173 -2.29 11.18 -1.82
CA ILE A 173 -1.64 9.97 -1.30
C ILE A 173 -0.62 9.41 -2.28
N SER A 174 0.65 9.32 -1.91
CA SER A 174 1.68 8.79 -2.81
C SER A 174 2.70 7.94 -2.05
N VAL A 175 3.32 7.00 -2.75
CA VAL A 175 4.46 6.22 -2.24
C VAL A 175 5.74 6.86 -2.77
N PHE A 176 6.72 7.09 -1.90
CA PHE A 176 7.99 7.65 -2.32
C PHE A 176 8.79 6.63 -3.15
N PRO A 177 9.54 7.10 -4.16
CA PRO A 177 10.33 6.24 -5.02
C PRO A 177 11.40 5.47 -4.25
N LYS A 178 12.03 6.11 -3.24
CA LYS A 178 13.02 5.47 -2.38
C LYS A 178 12.40 4.89 -1.11
N ARG A 179 12.99 3.78 -0.66
CA ARG A 179 12.80 3.25 0.70
C ARG A 179 13.54 4.11 1.72
N ASP A 180 13.16 4.01 2.99
CA ASP A 180 13.96 4.59 4.06
C ASP A 180 15.28 3.81 4.27
N GLN A 181 16.17 4.34 5.10
CA GLN A 181 17.47 3.76 5.42
C GLN A 181 17.41 2.38 6.10
N LEU A 182 16.21 1.90 6.43
CA LEU A 182 15.94 0.60 7.03
C LEU A 182 15.15 -0.31 6.07
N GLY A 183 15.13 0.02 4.77
CA GLY A 183 14.49 -0.75 3.71
C GLY A 183 12.95 -0.65 3.68
N ARG A 184 12.38 0.30 4.43
CA ARG A 184 10.92 0.38 4.57
C ARG A 184 10.30 1.20 3.45
N ARG A 185 9.17 0.74 2.92
CA ARG A 185 8.40 1.51 1.93
C ARG A 185 7.76 2.72 2.60
N ILE A 186 7.85 3.89 1.98
CA ILE A 186 7.34 5.14 2.56
C ILE A 186 6.04 5.54 1.86
N LEU A 187 4.93 5.50 2.60
CA LEU A 187 3.64 6.03 2.15
C LEU A 187 3.43 7.43 2.74
N CYS A 188 3.11 8.41 1.91
CA CYS A 188 2.83 9.77 2.34
C CYS A 188 1.38 10.15 2.02
N LEU A 189 0.64 10.62 3.03
CA LEU A 189 -0.71 11.15 2.91
C LEU A 189 -0.70 12.65 3.18
N TYR A 190 -1.25 13.43 2.26
CA TYR A 190 -1.30 14.89 2.33
C TYR A 190 -2.67 15.35 2.81
N LEU A 191 -2.89 15.38 4.13
CA LEU A 191 -4.18 15.65 4.77
C LEU A 191 -4.37 17.11 5.19
N GLY A 192 -3.52 18.01 4.72
CA GLY A 192 -3.64 19.45 4.88
C GLY A 192 -4.14 20.15 3.61
N LYS A 193 -3.44 21.21 3.17
CA LYS A 193 -3.85 22.10 2.07
C LYS A 193 -4.14 21.41 0.73
N LYS A 194 -3.46 20.29 0.44
CA LYS A 194 -3.69 19.49 -0.78
C LYS A 194 -5.04 18.77 -0.76
N TRP A 195 -5.49 18.31 0.39
CA TRP A 195 -6.74 17.57 0.50
C TRP A 195 -7.96 18.50 0.45
N LYS A 196 -8.74 18.43 -0.64
CA LYS A 196 -10.03 19.12 -0.72
C LYS A 196 -11.14 18.16 -0.30
N HIS A 197 -11.58 18.23 0.95
CA HIS A 197 -12.53 17.26 1.53
C HIS A 197 -13.90 17.21 0.84
N ASN A 198 -14.30 18.26 0.13
CA ASN A 198 -15.53 18.31 -0.68
C ASN A 198 -15.36 17.71 -2.08
N LYS A 199 -14.14 17.30 -2.44
CA LYS A 199 -13.80 16.62 -3.70
C LYS A 199 -13.35 15.18 -3.48
N VAL A 200 -12.64 14.94 -2.38
CA VAL A 200 -12.15 13.61 -1.99
C VAL A 200 -12.54 13.38 -0.53
N SER A 201 -13.38 12.40 -0.28
CA SER A 201 -13.78 11.99 1.07
C SER A 201 -12.63 11.29 1.82
N LEU A 202 -12.75 11.21 3.16
CA LEU A 202 -11.82 10.41 3.96
C LEU A 202 -11.87 8.92 3.60
N ASP A 203 -13.03 8.42 3.17
CA ASP A 203 -13.21 7.03 2.76
C ASP A 203 -12.47 6.73 1.45
N GLU A 204 -12.47 7.64 0.49
CA GLU A 204 -11.64 7.52 -0.73
C GLU A 204 -10.14 7.54 -0.40
N ILE A 205 -9.70 8.37 0.55
CA ILE A 205 -8.31 8.38 1.02
C ILE A 205 -7.96 7.04 1.68
N TYR A 206 -8.85 6.53 2.53
CA TYR A 206 -8.66 5.24 3.17
C TYR A 206 -8.58 4.10 2.15
N LYS A 207 -9.48 4.08 1.17
CA LYS A 207 -9.46 3.10 0.07
C LYS A 207 -8.18 3.17 -0.74
N GLY A 208 -7.68 4.38 -1.05
CA GLY A 208 -6.36 4.56 -1.65
C GLY A 208 -5.24 3.95 -0.82
N ALA A 209 -5.26 4.12 0.51
CA ALA A 209 -4.29 3.51 1.42
C ALA A 209 -4.41 1.97 1.46
N VAL A 210 -5.62 1.42 1.38
CA VAL A 210 -5.85 -0.02 1.26
C VAL A 210 -5.27 -0.55 -0.05
N LEU A 211 -5.51 0.11 -1.18
CA LEU A 211 -4.97 -0.30 -2.48
C LEU A 211 -3.43 -0.27 -2.49
N PHE A 212 -2.81 0.78 -1.93
CA PHE A 212 -1.36 0.83 -1.78
C PHE A 212 -0.82 -0.25 -0.83
N MET A 213 -1.57 -0.59 0.22
CA MET A 213 -1.20 -1.67 1.14
C MET A 213 -1.20 -3.02 0.43
N GLU A 214 -2.23 -3.32 -0.38
CA GLU A 214 -2.26 -4.54 -1.21
C GLU A 214 -1.08 -4.60 -2.18
N ALA A 215 -0.74 -3.49 -2.85
CA ALA A 215 0.44 -3.41 -3.70
C ALA A 215 1.76 -3.63 -2.94
N ALA A 216 1.90 -3.00 -1.76
CA ALA A 216 3.07 -3.12 -0.90
C ALA A 216 3.28 -4.54 -0.38
N MET A 217 2.20 -5.31 -0.18
CA MET A 217 2.30 -6.72 0.23
C MET A 217 2.84 -7.64 -0.87
N ILE A 218 2.90 -7.19 -2.12
CA ILE A 218 3.52 -7.97 -3.21
C ILE A 218 5.05 -7.91 -3.12
N GLU A 219 5.61 -6.85 -2.54
CA GLU A 219 7.05 -6.60 -2.48
C GLU A 219 7.72 -7.36 -1.29
N PRO A 220 8.62 -8.34 -1.54
CA PRO A 220 9.23 -9.12 -0.47
C PRO A 220 10.00 -8.28 0.56
N GLU A 221 10.74 -7.26 0.10
CA GLU A 221 11.46 -6.35 1.00
C GLU A 221 10.50 -5.53 1.88
N THR A 222 9.34 -5.11 1.36
CA THR A 222 8.31 -4.42 2.15
C THR A 222 7.67 -5.35 3.19
N GLN A 223 7.45 -6.62 2.86
CA GLN A 223 6.98 -7.62 3.84
C GLN A 223 7.99 -7.80 4.99
N ILE A 224 9.29 -7.83 4.66
CA ILE A 224 10.37 -8.02 5.62
C ILE A 224 10.63 -6.76 6.44
N CYS A 225 10.99 -5.65 5.79
CA CYS A 225 11.41 -4.40 6.45
C CYS A 225 10.22 -3.61 7.01
N GLY A 226 9.05 -3.74 6.38
CA GLY A 226 7.83 -3.03 6.73
C GLY A 226 7.65 -1.71 6.00
N ALA A 227 6.81 -0.85 6.55
CA ALA A 227 6.50 0.46 6.00
C ALA A 227 6.63 1.58 7.05
N SER A 228 6.99 2.77 6.58
CA SER A 228 6.92 4.03 7.31
C SER A 228 5.82 4.88 6.67
N VAL A 229 4.94 5.47 7.48
CA VAL A 229 3.83 6.31 6.99
C VAL A 229 4.09 7.75 7.39
N ILE A 230 3.94 8.69 6.46
CA ILE A 230 4.00 10.13 6.71
C ILE A 230 2.58 10.70 6.56
N PHE A 231 2.12 11.41 7.57
CA PHE A 231 0.95 12.28 7.46
C PHE A 231 1.41 13.73 7.45
N ASP A 232 1.33 14.35 6.27
CA ASP A 232 1.56 15.78 6.12
C ASP A 232 0.27 16.54 6.38
N MET A 233 0.26 17.24 7.51
CA MET A 233 -0.89 17.98 8.01
C MET A 233 -0.79 19.49 7.70
N ASP A 234 0.13 19.90 6.83
CA ASP A 234 0.37 21.32 6.50
C ASP A 234 -0.89 21.99 5.95
N GLY A 235 -1.46 22.93 6.68
CA GLY A 235 -2.70 23.62 6.32
C GLY A 235 -3.98 22.84 6.64
N LEU A 236 -3.94 21.87 7.55
CA LEU A 236 -5.16 21.24 8.09
C LEU A 236 -6.09 22.30 8.69
N SER A 237 -7.32 22.33 8.19
CA SER A 237 -8.38 23.26 8.59
C SER A 237 -9.40 22.62 9.54
N LEU A 238 -10.23 23.43 10.18
CA LEU A 238 -11.37 22.94 10.98
C LEU A 238 -12.37 22.16 10.12
N ALA A 239 -12.70 22.62 8.91
CA ALA A 239 -13.64 21.94 8.02
C ALA A 239 -13.18 20.52 7.65
N GLN A 240 -11.87 20.33 7.42
CA GLN A 240 -11.25 19.02 7.23
C GLN A 240 -11.23 18.18 8.52
N THR A 241 -10.93 18.82 9.66
CA THR A 241 -10.91 18.16 10.98
C THR A 241 -12.29 17.57 11.33
N MET A 242 -13.37 18.27 10.97
CA MET A 242 -14.75 17.82 11.19
C MET A 242 -15.16 16.61 10.33
N GLN A 243 -14.36 16.21 9.33
CA GLN A 243 -14.61 14.98 8.58
C GLN A 243 -14.24 13.73 9.38
N PHE A 244 -13.32 13.84 10.34
CA PHE A 244 -12.91 12.70 11.17
C PHE A 244 -13.99 12.41 12.21
N THR A 245 -14.42 11.14 12.26
CA THR A 245 -15.43 10.68 13.20
C THR A 245 -14.89 9.56 14.09
N PRO A 246 -15.44 9.32 15.29
CA PRO A 246 -15.03 8.18 16.12
C PRO A 246 -15.16 6.82 15.41
N PRO A 247 -16.23 6.51 14.65
CA PRO A 247 -16.32 5.27 13.88
C PRO A 247 -15.21 5.14 12.83
N PHE A 248 -14.88 6.25 12.13
CA PHE A 248 -13.78 6.27 11.18
C PHE A 248 -12.44 5.98 11.89
N ALA A 249 -12.14 6.70 12.98
CA ALA A 249 -10.92 6.51 13.75
C ALA A 249 -10.79 5.08 14.26
N LYS A 250 -11.87 4.50 14.81
CA LYS A 250 -11.88 3.11 15.25
C LYS A 250 -11.59 2.15 14.09
N ARG A 251 -12.22 2.33 12.93
CA ARG A 251 -11.99 1.49 11.73
C ARG A 251 -10.52 1.50 11.31
N ILE A 252 -9.89 2.68 11.25
CA ILE A 252 -8.47 2.80 10.87
C ILE A 252 -7.56 2.14 11.91
N VAL A 253 -7.84 2.31 13.21
CA VAL A 253 -7.01 1.71 14.27
C VAL A 253 -7.17 0.19 14.31
N ASP A 254 -8.39 -0.33 14.19
CA ASP A 254 -8.64 -1.77 14.07
C ASP A 254 -7.88 -2.34 12.85
N TRP A 255 -7.97 -1.67 11.71
CA TRP A 255 -7.27 -2.05 10.47
C TRP A 255 -5.74 -2.14 10.69
N LEU A 256 -5.12 -1.07 11.19
CA LEU A 256 -3.67 -0.98 11.36
C LEU A 256 -3.10 -1.96 12.40
N GLN A 257 -3.88 -2.32 13.42
CA GLN A 257 -3.36 -3.14 14.52
C GLN A 257 -3.68 -4.64 14.40
N ASP A 258 -4.80 -5.01 13.78
CA ASP A 258 -5.31 -6.39 13.82
C ASP A 258 -5.54 -7.02 12.44
N SER A 259 -5.74 -6.23 11.39
CA SER A 259 -6.24 -6.74 10.12
C SER A 259 -5.28 -6.57 8.94
N VAL A 260 -4.25 -5.73 9.05
CA VAL A 260 -3.29 -5.49 7.96
C VAL A 260 -2.13 -6.50 8.02
N PRO A 261 -1.87 -7.27 6.95
CA PRO A 261 -0.71 -8.17 6.84
C PRO A 261 0.60 -7.45 6.49
N LEU A 262 0.78 -6.23 7.00
CA LEU A 262 1.93 -5.37 6.74
C LEU A 262 2.49 -4.80 8.06
N ARG A 263 3.82 -4.81 8.17
CA ARG A 263 4.52 -4.30 9.36
C ARG A 263 4.64 -2.77 9.29
N VAL A 264 3.67 -2.02 9.83
CA VAL A 264 3.82 -0.55 9.99
C VAL A 264 4.84 -0.26 11.10
N LYS A 265 6.03 0.21 10.77
CA LYS A 265 7.13 0.39 11.75
C LYS A 265 7.17 1.78 12.36
N ALA A 266 6.71 2.80 11.64
CA ALA A 266 6.64 4.17 12.11
C ALA A 266 5.53 4.95 11.42
N ILE A 267 4.94 5.91 12.14
CA ILE A 267 3.97 6.88 11.64
C ILE A 267 4.47 8.27 12.02
N HIS A 268 4.88 9.05 11.03
CA HIS A 268 5.43 10.38 11.18
C HIS A 268 4.35 11.42 10.91
N ILE A 269 4.00 12.20 11.92
CA ILE A 269 3.09 13.34 11.78
C ILE A 269 3.95 14.60 11.63
N ILE A 270 3.82 15.26 10.48
CA ILE A 270 4.58 16.47 10.16
C ILE A 270 3.62 17.64 9.88
N ASN A 271 4.11 18.85 10.12
CA ASN A 271 3.41 20.12 9.89
C ASN A 271 2.04 20.21 10.58
N GLN A 272 1.80 19.46 11.65
CA GLN A 272 0.51 19.43 12.31
C GLN A 272 0.23 20.71 13.10
N PRO A 273 -0.86 21.44 12.77
CA PRO A 273 -1.28 22.62 13.54
C PRO A 273 -1.93 22.20 14.86
N TYR A 274 -2.14 23.14 15.78
CA TYR A 274 -2.76 22.84 17.10
C TYR A 274 -4.12 22.13 16.99
N ILE A 275 -4.91 22.46 15.97
CA ILE A 275 -6.22 21.83 15.72
C ILE A 275 -6.12 20.31 15.46
N PHE A 276 -4.96 19.81 15.03
CA PHE A 276 -4.72 18.37 14.89
C PHE A 276 -4.94 17.60 16.20
N ASN A 277 -4.78 18.25 17.36
CA ASN A 277 -5.07 17.61 18.66
C ASN A 277 -6.50 17.08 18.75
N MET A 278 -7.47 17.72 18.05
CA MET A 278 -8.84 17.20 17.96
C MET A 278 -8.90 15.88 17.19
N VAL A 279 -8.18 15.78 16.06
CA VAL A 279 -8.07 14.53 15.30
C VAL A 279 -7.42 13.46 16.16
N PHE A 280 -6.26 13.74 16.78
CA PHE A 280 -5.57 12.75 17.60
C PHE A 280 -6.40 12.27 18.80
N ALA A 281 -7.20 13.16 19.41
CA ALA A 281 -8.10 12.80 20.50
C ALA A 281 -9.17 11.76 20.08
N LEU A 282 -9.56 11.71 18.81
CA LEU A 282 -10.47 10.67 18.29
C LEU A 282 -9.79 9.31 18.17
N PHE A 283 -8.51 9.27 17.79
CA PHE A 283 -7.77 8.02 17.60
C PHE A 283 -7.22 7.46 18.91
N LYS A 284 -6.74 8.33 19.80
CA LYS A 284 -6.03 7.97 21.04
C LYS A 284 -6.71 6.89 21.89
N PRO A 285 -8.05 6.88 22.10
CA PRO A 285 -8.70 5.85 22.91
C PRO A 285 -8.57 4.43 22.36
N PHE A 286 -8.41 4.27 21.04
CA PHE A 286 -8.33 2.97 20.38
C PHE A 286 -6.89 2.45 20.23
N LEU A 287 -5.89 3.32 20.41
CA LEU A 287 -4.48 2.99 20.21
C LEU A 287 -3.92 2.15 21.36
N ARG A 288 -3.51 0.92 21.03
CA ARG A 288 -2.69 0.07 21.89
C ARG A 288 -1.24 0.58 21.92
N GLU A 289 -0.54 0.24 22.99
CA GLU A 289 0.82 0.72 23.27
C GLU A 289 1.77 0.56 22.07
N LYS A 290 1.76 -0.61 21.44
CA LYS A 290 2.61 -0.90 20.27
C LYS A 290 2.41 0.09 19.11
N LEU A 291 1.17 0.42 18.75
CA LEU A 291 0.92 1.38 17.67
C LEU A 291 1.15 2.82 18.14
N ARG A 292 0.73 3.14 19.38
CA ARG A 292 0.95 4.46 19.99
C ARG A 292 2.43 4.85 19.99
N ASN A 293 3.32 3.93 20.37
CA ASN A 293 4.77 4.15 20.42
C ASN A 293 5.42 4.29 19.03
N ARG A 294 4.68 3.98 17.96
CA ARG A 294 5.13 4.17 16.56
C ARG A 294 4.73 5.52 15.99
N ILE A 295 3.85 6.27 16.66
CA ILE A 295 3.42 7.60 16.23
C ILE A 295 4.40 8.63 16.77
N ILE A 296 4.99 9.41 15.87
CA ILE A 296 6.01 10.40 16.19
C ILE A 296 5.56 11.75 15.64
N PHE A 297 5.53 12.76 16.51
CA PHE A 297 5.12 14.11 16.18
C PHE A 297 6.34 14.99 15.95
N HIS A 298 6.47 15.55 14.75
CA HIS A 298 7.61 16.40 14.39
C HIS A 298 7.26 17.88 14.35
N GLY A 299 5.99 18.23 14.13
CA GLY A 299 5.61 19.62 13.89
C GLY A 299 6.34 20.12 12.64
N THR A 300 6.95 21.29 12.73
CA THR A 300 7.77 21.84 11.64
C THR A 300 9.27 21.52 11.78
N ASP A 301 9.69 20.79 12.81
CA ASP A 301 11.10 20.45 13.04
C ASP A 301 11.57 19.33 12.10
N ARG A 302 12.27 19.71 11.03
CA ARG A 302 12.87 18.76 10.08
C ARG A 302 14.03 17.97 10.67
N LYS A 303 14.77 18.51 11.65
CA LYS A 303 15.84 17.75 12.32
C LYS A 303 15.25 16.58 13.10
N SER A 304 14.10 16.78 13.74
CA SER A 304 13.35 15.69 14.37
C SER A 304 12.95 14.61 13.37
N LEU A 305 12.42 14.97 12.20
CA LEU A 305 12.09 14.02 11.14
C LEU A 305 13.33 13.26 10.64
N HIS A 306 14.45 13.98 10.42
CA HIS A 306 15.69 13.42 9.90
C HIS A 306 16.41 12.47 10.86
N LYS A 307 16.08 12.48 12.15
CA LYS A 307 16.52 11.44 13.10
C LYS A 307 15.93 10.07 12.80
N HIS A 308 14.81 10.02 12.07
CA HIS A 308 14.08 8.79 11.78
C HIS A 308 14.07 8.42 10.31
N LEU A 309 14.13 9.39 9.40
CA LEU A 309 14.15 9.19 7.96
C LEU A 309 15.36 9.91 7.37
N ASP A 310 16.26 9.17 6.73
CA ASP A 310 17.44 9.76 6.12
C ASP A 310 17.05 10.82 5.06
N PRO A 311 17.68 12.00 5.03
CA PRO A 311 17.35 13.02 4.03
C PRO A 311 17.37 12.52 2.58
N SER A 312 18.20 11.52 2.26
CA SER A 312 18.32 10.97 0.89
C SER A 312 17.07 10.23 0.40
N CYS A 313 16.15 9.82 1.29
CA CYS A 313 14.86 9.22 0.92
C CYS A 313 13.68 10.21 0.94
N LEU A 314 13.95 11.48 1.28
CA LEU A 314 12.92 12.52 1.43
C LEU A 314 12.99 13.54 0.28
N PRO A 315 11.84 14.09 -0.13
CA PRO A 315 11.80 15.19 -1.08
C PRO A 315 12.26 16.51 -0.43
N LYS A 316 12.60 17.50 -1.26
CA LYS A 316 13.19 18.79 -0.82
C LYS A 316 12.27 19.56 0.13
N GLU A 317 10.95 19.43 -0.05
CA GLU A 317 9.91 20.04 0.78
C GLU A 317 10.00 19.59 2.26
N TYR A 318 10.57 18.41 2.50
CA TYR A 318 10.82 17.87 3.83
C TYR A 318 12.29 17.98 4.24
N GLY A 319 13.04 18.90 3.62
CA GLY A 319 14.47 19.11 3.86
C GLY A 319 15.34 17.95 3.37
N GLY A 320 14.81 17.12 2.46
CA GLY A 320 15.51 15.99 1.91
C GLY A 320 16.46 16.34 0.77
N THR A 321 17.25 15.33 0.38
CA THR A 321 18.28 15.38 -0.65
C THR A 321 18.10 14.27 -1.68
N MET A 322 16.91 13.68 -1.76
CA MET A 322 16.58 12.65 -2.73
C MET A 322 16.93 13.12 -4.16
N ASP A 323 17.69 12.27 -4.84
CA ASP A 323 18.27 12.47 -6.18
C ASP A 323 17.35 11.99 -7.31
N VAL A 324 16.20 11.40 -6.96
CA VAL A 324 15.16 10.97 -7.90
C VAL A 324 13.98 11.94 -7.84
N PRO A 325 13.22 12.09 -8.95
CA PRO A 325 12.07 12.98 -9.01
C PRO A 325 10.98 12.59 -8.00
N LEU A 326 10.20 13.59 -7.58
CA LEU A 326 9.01 13.33 -6.80
C LEU A 326 8.00 12.56 -7.65
N VAL A 327 7.47 11.47 -7.08
CA VAL A 327 6.44 10.65 -7.72
C VAL A 327 5.07 11.11 -7.24
N HIS A 328 4.21 11.49 -8.18
CA HIS A 328 2.83 11.87 -7.90
C HIS A 328 1.92 10.65 -7.83
N SER A 329 0.80 10.79 -7.14
CA SER A 329 -0.20 9.73 -7.01
C SER A 329 -0.67 9.16 -8.35
N ASN A 330 -0.78 10.00 -9.38
CA ASN A 330 -1.17 9.57 -10.72
C ASN A 330 -0.15 8.64 -11.40
N ASN A 331 1.15 8.79 -11.12
CA ASN A 331 2.16 7.88 -11.65
C ASN A 331 1.96 6.47 -11.09
N TRP A 332 1.61 6.37 -9.81
CA TRP A 332 1.26 5.10 -9.17
C TRP A 332 -0.07 4.54 -9.67
N TYR A 333 -1.08 5.39 -9.86
CA TYR A 333 -2.35 4.97 -10.46
C TYR A 333 -2.15 4.33 -11.84
N THR A 334 -1.27 4.88 -12.67
CA THR A 334 -0.90 4.31 -13.96
C THR A 334 -0.35 2.88 -13.84
N ILE A 335 0.47 2.58 -12.82
CA ILE A 335 0.96 1.22 -12.57
C ILE A 335 -0.17 0.34 -12.00
N MET A 336 -0.87 0.82 -10.97
CA MET A 336 -1.85 0.03 -10.23
C MET A 336 -3.06 -0.33 -11.08
N SER A 337 -3.53 0.55 -11.95
CA SER A 337 -4.64 0.27 -12.89
C SER A 337 -4.32 -0.84 -13.90
N GLN A 338 -3.04 -1.03 -14.25
CA GLN A 338 -2.61 -2.14 -15.08
C GLN A 338 -2.55 -3.46 -14.30
N LEU A 339 -2.55 -3.40 -12.97
CA LEU A 339 -2.60 -4.55 -12.07
C LEU A 339 -4.02 -4.85 -11.58
N GLU A 340 -5.04 -4.25 -12.17
CA GLU A 340 -6.45 -4.44 -11.79
C GLU A 340 -6.87 -5.91 -11.65
N PRO A 341 -6.48 -6.85 -12.55
CA PRO A 341 -6.79 -8.26 -12.40
C PRO A 341 -6.28 -8.88 -11.08
N GLU A 342 -5.19 -8.38 -10.51
CA GLU A 342 -4.72 -8.81 -9.19
C GLU A 342 -5.68 -8.37 -8.09
N TYR A 343 -6.16 -7.13 -8.12
CA TYR A 343 -7.12 -6.63 -7.13
C TYR A 343 -8.47 -7.33 -7.23
N GLU A 344 -8.96 -7.58 -8.45
CA GLU A 344 -10.14 -8.41 -8.68
C GLU A 344 -9.97 -9.81 -8.09
N LYS A 345 -8.79 -10.41 -8.30
CA LYS A 345 -8.48 -11.73 -7.76
C LYS A 345 -8.41 -11.72 -6.23
N ILE A 346 -7.77 -10.72 -5.62
CA ILE A 346 -7.75 -10.50 -4.16
C ILE A 346 -9.18 -10.37 -3.60
N ASN A 347 -10.07 -9.68 -4.32
CA ASN A 347 -11.47 -9.49 -3.92
C ASN A 347 -12.33 -10.74 -4.08
N SER A 348 -11.89 -11.72 -4.87
CA SER A 348 -12.58 -13.02 -5.00
C SER A 348 -12.41 -13.93 -3.78
N TYR A 349 -11.46 -13.64 -2.89
CA TYR A 349 -11.19 -14.40 -1.67
C TYR A 349 -11.83 -13.78 -0.43
N GLY A 350 -12.17 -14.64 0.54
CA GLY A 350 -12.69 -14.27 1.85
C GLY A 350 -13.74 -15.24 2.37
N TYR A 351 -14.37 -14.86 3.47
CA TYR A 351 -15.48 -15.63 4.02
C TYR A 351 -16.70 -15.54 3.09
N LYS A 352 -17.32 -16.69 2.81
CA LYS A 352 -18.64 -16.71 2.16
C LYS A 352 -19.62 -15.93 3.03
N LYS A 353 -20.49 -15.13 2.41
CA LYS A 353 -21.61 -14.52 3.12
C LYS A 353 -22.41 -15.66 3.77
N LYS A 354 -22.52 -15.69 5.10
CA LYS A 354 -23.62 -16.44 5.72
C LYS A 354 -24.89 -15.87 5.11
N VAL A 355 -25.57 -16.65 4.29
CA VAL A 355 -26.93 -16.32 3.86
C VAL A 355 -27.70 -16.24 5.18
N GLN A 356 -28.15 -15.05 5.54
CA GLN A 356 -29.12 -14.93 6.62
C GLN A 356 -30.38 -15.61 6.08
N GLU A 357 -30.69 -16.79 6.60
CA GLU A 357 -32.01 -17.41 6.47
C GLU A 357 -33.08 -16.55 7.15
#